data_AF-A0A2M7EJG1-F1
#
_entry.id   AF-A0A2M7EJG1-F1
#
_cell.length_a   1.000
_cell.length_b   1.000
_cell.length_c   1.000
_cell.angle_alpha   90.00
_cell.angle_beta   90.00
_cell.angle_gamma   90.00
#
_symmetry.space_group_name_H-M   'P 1'
#
loop_
_entity.id
_entity.type
_entity.pdbx_description
1 polymer ?
#
loop_
_entity_poly.entity_id
_entity_poly.type
_entity_poly.pdbx_seq_one_letter_code
_entity_poly.pdbx_strand_id
1 'polypeptide(L)'
;YNALILATRQALVYPDKQQGNAISTKMYYFSELKRSLYIDHALYSKMVQRADPLIKKLPKIIDTFVIIGLLLLPFFGGLFWLSGTLFGLIFLTILVWIMEKIAKTSFGYKTLFRLGMHGVTWSILFSFMLGITNQSVPYLYNLIFIVWMGFVLFKNK
;
A
#
# COMPACT_ATOMS: atom_id res chain seq x y z
N TYR A 1 32.37 -12.48 43.68
CA TYR A 1 31.35 -13.17 42.88
C TYR A 1 31.91 -13.43 41.49
N ASN A 2 32.62 -14.54 41.28
CA ASN A 2 33.02 -15.02 39.96
C ASN A 2 32.38 -16.39 39.77
N ALA A 3 31.28 -16.46 39.02
CA ALA A 3 30.64 -17.73 38.68
C ALA A 3 31.32 -18.27 37.42
N LEU A 4 32.13 -19.32 37.56
CA LEU A 4 32.71 -20.05 36.44
C LEU A 4 31.60 -20.93 35.83
N ILE A 5 31.07 -20.49 34.69
CA ILE A 5 30.17 -21.29 33.85
C ILE A 5 31.05 -22.07 32.88
N LEU A 6 30.98 -23.39 32.93
CA LEU A 6 31.72 -24.26 32.02
C LEU A 6 30.76 -24.78 30.95
N ALA A 7 30.88 -24.24 29.74
CA ALA A 7 30.16 -24.74 28.57
C ALA A 7 31.05 -25.75 27.83
N THR A 8 30.59 -27.00 27.77
CA THR A 8 31.22 -28.05 26.95
C THR A 8 30.38 -28.30 25.70
N ARG A 9 30.94 -29.00 24.70
CA ARG A 9 30.24 -29.30 23.44
C ARG A 9 28.92 -30.08 23.63
N GLN A 10 28.73 -30.72 24.77
CA GLN A 10 27.61 -31.62 25.04
C GLN A 10 26.74 -31.19 26.22
N ALA A 11 27.24 -30.32 27.09
CA ALA A 11 26.49 -29.86 28.26
C ALA A 11 26.96 -28.49 28.75
N LEU A 12 26.02 -27.76 29.36
CA LEU A 12 26.29 -26.51 30.07
C LEU A 12 26.24 -26.78 31.58
N VAL A 13 27.32 -26.47 32.29
CA VAL A 13 27.44 -26.65 33.74
C VAL A 13 27.51 -25.29 34.40
N TYR A 14 26.60 -25.06 35.36
CA TYR A 14 26.58 -23.83 36.15
C TYR A 14 26.34 -24.17 37.63
N PRO A 15 26.89 -23.34 38.55
CA PRO A 15 26.67 -23.53 39.98
C PRO A 15 25.22 -23.19 40.33
N ASP A 16 24.53 -24.11 41.00
CA ASP A 16 23.22 -23.85 41.62
C ASP A 16 23.42 -23.44 43.09
N LYS A 17 22.43 -22.74 43.65
CA LYS A 17 22.51 -22.01 44.93
C LYS A 17 23.20 -22.82 46.03
N GLN A 18 24.13 -22.17 46.74
CA GLN A 18 24.83 -22.73 47.89
C GLN A 18 23.83 -23.09 49.00
N GLN A 19 23.66 -24.38 49.26
CA GLN A 19 22.96 -24.88 50.44
C GLN A 19 24.02 -25.52 51.35
N GLY A 20 24.61 -24.70 52.23
CA GLY A 20 25.74 -25.10 53.10
C GLY A 20 27.10 -25.11 52.38
N ASN A 21 28.14 -25.58 53.09
CA ASN A 21 29.57 -25.48 52.72
C ASN A 21 29.99 -26.29 51.45
N ALA A 22 29.04 -26.75 50.65
CA ALA A 22 29.28 -27.50 49.42
C ALA A 22 28.61 -26.80 48.22
N ILE A 23 29.39 -26.53 47.17
CA ILE A 23 28.89 -25.92 45.93
C ILE A 23 28.23 -27.03 45.10
N SER A 24 26.90 -27.01 44.98
CA SER A 24 26.17 -27.93 44.09
C SER A 24 26.19 -27.39 42.65
N THR A 25 26.61 -28.19 41.67
CA THR A 25 26.61 -27.83 40.25
C THR A 25 25.55 -28.61 39.49
N LYS A 26 24.69 -27.92 38.73
CA LYS A 26 23.72 -28.56 37.82
C LYS A 26 24.28 -28.61 36.41
N MET A 27 24.11 -29.76 35.74
CA MET A 27 24.49 -29.97 34.34
C MET A 27 23.24 -30.11 33.48
N TYR A 28 23.18 -29.35 32.38
CA TYR A 28 22.11 -29.46 31.38
C TYR A 28 22.68 -30.02 30.08
N TYR A 29 22.23 -31.22 29.67
CA TYR A 29 22.73 -31.91 28.48
C TYR A 29 21.95 -31.50 27.23
N PHE A 30 22.65 -31.05 26.18
CA PHE A 30 22.02 -30.63 24.91
C PHE A 30 21.41 -31.80 24.12
N SER A 31 21.70 -33.05 24.51
CA SER A 31 21.06 -34.25 23.94
C SER A 31 19.55 -34.31 24.18
N GLU A 32 19.02 -33.62 25.19
CA GLU A 32 17.58 -33.58 25.46
C GLU A 32 16.81 -32.66 24.51
N LEU A 33 17.48 -31.70 23.85
CA LEU A 33 16.86 -30.85 22.81
C LEU A 33 16.63 -31.59 21.48
N LYS A 34 17.27 -32.75 21.27
CA LYS A 34 17.07 -33.59 20.08
C LYS A 34 15.81 -34.46 20.16
N ARG A 35 14.96 -34.31 21.19
CA ARG A 35 13.62 -34.91 21.17
C ARG A 35 12.83 -34.28 20.03
N SER A 36 12.69 -35.05 18.95
CA SER A 36 11.79 -34.82 17.84
C SER A 36 10.46 -34.25 18.32
N LEU A 37 10.01 -33.18 17.68
CA LEU A 37 8.68 -32.58 17.88
C LEU A 37 7.61 -33.59 17.48
N TYR A 38 7.35 -34.57 18.34
CA TYR A 38 6.20 -35.45 18.22
C TYR A 38 4.97 -34.62 18.59
N ILE A 39 4.23 -34.20 17.57
CA ILE A 39 2.93 -33.57 17.75
C ILE A 39 1.98 -34.66 18.22
N ASP A 40 1.79 -34.74 19.53
CA ASP A 40 0.79 -35.60 20.14
C ASP A 40 -0.61 -35.09 19.80
N HIS A 41 -1.57 -36.01 19.66
CA HIS A 41 -2.99 -35.70 19.47
C HIS A 41 -3.52 -34.76 20.57
N ALA A 42 -2.99 -34.87 21.79
CA ALA A 42 -3.31 -33.97 22.90
C ALA A 42 -2.80 -32.53 22.69
N LEU A 43 -1.68 -32.35 21.98
CA LEU A 43 -1.11 -31.04 21.68
C LEU A 43 -1.83 -30.41 20.47
N TYR A 44 -2.14 -31.23 19.47
CA TYR A 44 -2.97 -30.85 18.33
C TYR A 44 -4.37 -30.40 18.77
N SER A 45 -5.06 -31.17 19.62
CA SER A 45 -6.41 -30.84 20.08
C SER A 45 -6.44 -29.53 20.89
N LYS A 46 -5.41 -29.27 21.71
CA LYS A 46 -5.24 -27.99 22.43
C LYS A 46 -5.00 -26.81 21.48
N MET A 47 -4.24 -27.00 20.39
CA MET A 47 -4.05 -25.97 19.38
C MET A 47 -5.35 -25.69 18.63
N VAL A 48 -6.05 -26.72 18.18
CA VAL A 48 -7.34 -26.59 17.48
C VAL A 48 -8.37 -25.91 18.37
N GLN A 49 -8.50 -26.30 19.65
CA GLN A 49 -9.43 -25.64 20.58
C GLN A 49 -9.13 -24.15 20.79
N ARG A 50 -7.86 -23.74 20.73
CA ARG A 50 -7.48 -22.32 20.82
C ARG A 50 -7.70 -21.56 19.51
N ALA A 51 -7.49 -22.21 18.37
CA ALA A 51 -7.61 -21.58 17.05
C ALA A 51 -9.06 -21.53 16.53
N ASP A 52 -9.87 -22.54 16.82
CA ASP A 52 -11.27 -22.67 16.38
C ASP A 52 -12.14 -21.43 16.69
N PRO A 53 -12.11 -20.81 17.89
CA PRO A 53 -12.88 -19.60 18.13
C PRO A 53 -12.40 -18.38 17.33
N LEU A 54 -11.13 -18.33 16.92
CA LEU A 54 -10.59 -17.27 16.06
C LEU A 54 -10.98 -17.49 14.61
N ILE A 55 -10.87 -18.73 14.12
CA ILE A 55 -11.26 -19.13 12.76
C ILE A 55 -12.77 -18.91 12.55
N LYS A 56 -13.60 -19.18 13.56
CA LYS A 56 -15.04 -18.91 13.50
C LYS A 56 -15.40 -17.42 13.46
N LYS A 57 -14.54 -16.54 13.98
CA LYS A 57 -14.73 -15.08 13.94
C LYS A 57 -14.18 -14.44 12.66
N LEU A 58 -13.26 -15.10 11.97
CA LEU A 58 -12.62 -14.59 10.74
C LEU A 58 -13.64 -14.12 9.69
N PRO A 59 -14.71 -14.88 9.36
CA PRO A 59 -15.70 -14.44 8.37
C PRO A 59 -16.31 -13.08 8.71
N LYS A 60 -16.73 -12.90 9.97
CA LYS A 60 -17.32 -11.62 10.43
C LYS A 60 -16.35 -10.46 10.36
N ILE A 61 -15.06 -10.71 10.65
CA ILE A 61 -14.01 -9.70 10.56
C ILE A 61 -13.80 -9.31 9.09
N ILE A 62 -13.72 -10.29 8.19
CA ILE A 62 -13.57 -10.05 6.74
C ILE A 62 -14.78 -9.28 6.21
N ASP A 63 -16.01 -9.69 6.53
CA ASP A 63 -17.23 -9.00 6.11
C ASP A 63 -17.24 -7.54 6.58
N THR A 64 -16.79 -7.30 7.81
CA THR A 64 -16.66 -5.94 8.35
C THR A 64 -15.66 -5.11 7.56
N PHE A 65 -14.49 -5.65 7.23
CA PHE A 65 -13.51 -4.96 6.40
C PHE A 65 -14.02 -4.72 4.98
N VAL A 66 -14.78 -5.66 4.40
CA VAL A 66 -15.39 -5.49 3.07
C VAL A 66 -16.40 -4.34 3.09
N ILE A 67 -17.27 -4.28 4.09
CA ILE A 67 -18.26 -3.20 4.23
C ILE A 67 -17.57 -1.85 4.40
N ILE A 68 -16.57 -1.77 5.29
CA ILE A 68 -15.79 -0.55 5.49
C ILE A 68 -15.06 -0.16 4.21
N GLY A 69 -14.45 -1.14 3.53
CA GLY A 69 -13.75 -0.93 2.26
C GLY A 69 -14.68 -0.38 1.19
N LEU A 70 -15.88 -0.94 1.04
CA LEU A 70 -16.88 -0.50 0.07
C LEU A 70 -17.38 0.92 0.36
N LEU A 71 -17.55 1.26 1.64
CA LEU A 71 -17.94 2.60 2.08
C LEU A 71 -16.84 3.63 1.82
N LEU A 72 -15.58 3.24 2.01
CA LEU A 72 -14.42 4.11 1.81
C LEU A 72 -13.97 4.20 0.35
N LEU A 73 -14.34 3.22 -0.49
CA LEU A 73 -13.99 3.15 -1.91
C LEU A 73 -14.33 4.43 -2.70
N PRO A 74 -15.52 5.04 -2.62
CA PRO A 74 -15.79 6.27 -3.38
C PRO A 74 -14.87 7.43 -2.96
N PHE A 75 -14.47 7.51 -1.70
CA PHE A 75 -13.59 8.57 -1.20
C PHE A 75 -12.16 8.37 -1.69
N PHE A 76 -11.57 7.21 -1.43
CA PHE A 76 -10.19 6.93 -1.85
C PHE A 76 -10.08 6.77 -3.36
N GLY A 77 -11.06 6.15 -4.00
CA GLY A 77 -11.15 6.02 -5.45
C GLY A 77 -11.23 7.37 -6.14
N GLY A 78 -12.09 8.27 -5.65
CA GLY A 78 -12.18 9.64 -6.17
C GLY A 78 -10.88 10.43 -5.97
N LEU A 79 -10.25 10.30 -4.81
CA LEU A 79 -9.00 10.98 -4.48
C LEU A 79 -7.84 10.47 -5.36
N PHE A 80 -7.76 9.15 -5.59
CA PHE A 80 -6.77 8.55 -6.46
C PHE A 80 -6.98 8.94 -7.92
N TRP A 81 -8.23 8.94 -8.38
CA TRP A 81 -8.60 9.39 -9.73
C TRP A 81 -8.25 10.86 -9.98
N LEU A 82 -8.59 11.75 -9.04
CA LEU A 82 -8.23 13.17 -9.09
C LEU A 82 -6.72 13.37 -9.12
N SER A 83 -6.00 12.67 -8.24
CA SER A 83 -4.54 12.73 -8.17
C SER A 83 -3.90 12.29 -9.49
N GLY A 84 -4.37 11.19 -10.08
CA GLY A 84 -3.93 10.73 -11.40
C GLY A 84 -4.23 11.73 -12.51
N THR A 85 -5.42 12.33 -12.49
CA THR A 85 -5.83 13.35 -13.47
C THR A 85 -4.95 14.61 -13.37
N LEU A 86 -4.64 15.08 -12.16
CA LEU A 86 -3.73 16.20 -11.92
C LEU A 86 -2.31 15.89 -12.40
N PHE A 87 -1.82 14.68 -12.15
CA PHE A 87 -0.51 14.26 -12.62
C PHE A 87 -0.45 14.22 -14.15
N GLY A 88 -1.49 13.69 -14.80
CA GLY A 88 -1.63 13.73 -16.27
C GLY A 88 -1.74 15.15 -16.82
N LEU A 89 -2.44 16.05 -16.11
CA LEU A 89 -2.54 17.46 -16.47
C LEU A 89 -1.17 18.15 -16.48
N ILE A 90 -0.27 17.85 -15.53
CA ILE A 90 1.09 18.41 -15.53
C ILE A 90 1.80 18.05 -16.83
N PHE A 91 1.73 16.79 -17.25
CA PHE A 91 2.35 16.33 -18.50
C PHE A 91 1.73 17.00 -19.74
N LEU A 92 0.39 17.08 -19.80
CA LEU A 92 -0.30 17.79 -20.88
C LEU A 92 0.02 19.28 -20.90
N THR A 93 0.19 19.91 -19.74
CA THR A 93 0.57 21.33 -19.65
C THR A 93 1.95 21.58 -20.23
N ILE A 94 2.89 20.64 -20.05
CA ILE A 94 4.22 20.71 -20.71
C ILE A 94 4.08 20.64 -22.24
N LEU A 95 3.20 19.78 -22.76
CA LEU A 95 2.93 19.74 -24.21
C LEU A 95 2.35 21.05 -24.73
N VAL A 96 1.39 21.63 -24.01
CA VAL A 96 0.81 22.93 -24.37
C VAL A 96 1.86 24.04 -24.27
N TRP A 97 2.79 23.98 -23.32
CA TRP A 97 3.89 24.93 -23.22
C TRP A 97 4.80 24.89 -24.46
N ILE A 98 5.03 23.71 -25.04
CA ILE A 98 5.72 23.60 -26.34
C ILE A 98 4.89 24.28 -27.44
N MET A 99 3.57 24.09 -27.44
CA MET A 99 2.68 24.77 -28.41
C MET A 99 2.68 26.29 -28.23
N GLU A 100 2.78 26.80 -27.00
CA GLU A 100 2.92 28.23 -26.70
C GLU A 100 4.17 28.82 -27.36
N LYS A 101 5.32 28.13 -27.27
CA LYS A 101 6.55 28.54 -27.96
C LYS A 101 6.39 28.64 -29.47
N ILE A 102 5.61 27.73 -30.07
CA ILE A 102 5.32 27.76 -31.51
C ILE A 102 4.36 28.91 -31.85
N ALA A 103 3.34 29.13 -31.00
CA ALA A 103 2.34 30.18 -31.18
C ALA A 103 2.87 31.61 -30.94
N LYS A 104 4.07 31.74 -30.35
CA LYS A 104 4.72 33.01 -29.94
C LYS A 104 3.89 33.82 -28.95
N THR A 105 3.04 33.16 -28.16
CA THR A 105 2.35 33.79 -27.03
C THR A 105 3.26 33.76 -25.79
N SER A 106 3.02 34.64 -24.80
CA SER A 106 3.87 34.78 -23.60
C SER A 106 3.10 34.42 -22.33
N PHE A 107 2.56 33.21 -22.28
CA PHE A 107 1.88 32.72 -21.08
C PHE A 107 2.89 32.03 -20.14
N GLY A 108 3.03 32.56 -18.93
CA GLY A 108 3.78 31.87 -17.88
C GLY A 108 3.19 30.49 -17.57
N TYR A 109 4.04 29.53 -17.18
CA TYR A 109 3.64 28.16 -16.86
C TYR A 109 2.46 28.08 -15.87
N LYS A 110 2.47 28.92 -14.83
CA LYS A 110 1.37 29.00 -13.85
C LYS A 110 0.03 29.35 -14.49
N THR A 111 0.02 30.22 -15.49
CA THR A 111 -1.17 30.63 -16.22
C THR A 111 -1.66 29.52 -17.14
N LEU A 112 -0.73 28.87 -17.86
CA LEU A 112 -1.02 27.69 -18.68
C LEU A 112 -1.62 26.54 -17.87
N PHE A 113 -1.09 26.28 -16.68
CA PHE A 113 -1.63 25.25 -15.79
C PHE A 113 -3.06 25.59 -15.33
N ARG A 114 -3.31 26.86 -14.96
CA ARG A 114 -4.66 27.31 -14.57
C ARG A 114 -5.65 27.18 -15.73
N LEU A 115 -5.24 27.56 -16.94
CA LEU A 115 -6.01 27.37 -18.17
C LEU A 115 -6.25 25.89 -18.45
N GLY A 116 -5.24 25.05 -18.27
CA GLY A 116 -5.33 23.60 -18.39
C GLY A 116 -6.35 22.99 -17.43
N MET A 117 -6.41 23.44 -16.17
CA MET A 117 -7.44 22.98 -15.24
C MET A 117 -8.86 23.23 -15.77
N HIS A 118 -9.10 24.38 -16.43
CA HIS A 118 -10.39 24.65 -17.07
C HIS A 118 -10.60 23.83 -18.35
N GLY A 119 -9.55 23.60 -19.14
CA GLY A 119 -9.61 22.77 -20.35
C GLY A 119 -9.95 21.31 -20.04
N VAL A 120 -9.46 20.78 -18.91
CA VAL A 120 -9.77 19.42 -18.47
C VAL A 120 -11.24 19.23 -18.13
N THR A 121 -11.93 20.27 -17.62
CA THR A 121 -13.37 20.19 -17.35
C THR A 121 -14.16 19.79 -18.60
N TRP A 122 -13.80 20.34 -19.76
CA TRP A 122 -14.42 19.96 -21.03
C TRP A 122 -14.12 18.51 -21.41
N SER A 123 -12.86 18.09 -21.30
CA SER A 123 -12.48 16.69 -21.58
C SER A 123 -13.22 15.70 -20.68
N ILE A 124 -13.41 16.02 -19.40
CA ILE A 124 -14.17 15.20 -18.44
C ILE A 124 -15.65 15.14 -18.84
N LEU A 125 -16.27 16.28 -19.15
CA LEU A 125 -17.68 16.34 -19.55
C LEU A 125 -17.96 15.49 -20.79
N PHE A 126 -17.13 15.61 -21.83
CA PHE A 126 -17.29 14.80 -23.04
C PHE A 126 -17.03 13.31 -22.78
N SER A 127 -16.02 12.98 -21.97
CA SER A 127 -15.75 11.58 -21.60
C SER A 127 -16.91 10.98 -20.81
N PHE A 128 -17.54 11.77 -19.92
CA PHE A 128 -18.71 11.36 -19.17
C PHE A 128 -19.94 11.12 -20.07
N MET A 129 -20.19 12.02 -21.04
CA MET A 129 -21.27 11.85 -22.02
C MET A 129 -21.11 10.57 -22.85
N LEU A 130 -19.89 10.22 -23.26
CA LEU A 130 -19.63 8.97 -23.99
C LEU A 130 -19.66 7.72 -23.10
N GLY A 131 -19.32 7.87 -21.82
CA GLY A 131 -19.52 6.81 -20.84
C GLY A 131 -20.99 6.39 -20.73
N ILE A 132 -21.93 7.34 -20.88
CA ILE A 132 -23.37 7.05 -20.90
C ILE A 132 -23.78 6.27 -22.16
N THR A 133 -23.18 6.57 -23.32
CA THR A 133 -23.47 5.83 -24.56
C THR A 133 -22.68 4.53 -24.70
N ASN A 134 -21.89 4.18 -23.67
CA ASN A 134 -21.01 3.01 -23.62
C ASN A 134 -20.01 2.94 -24.79
N GLN A 135 -19.68 4.10 -25.38
CA GLN A 135 -18.70 4.21 -26.44
C GLN A 135 -17.35 4.62 -25.82
N SER A 136 -16.31 3.83 -26.07
CA SER A 136 -14.95 4.18 -25.66
C SER A 136 -14.15 4.60 -26.89
N VAL A 137 -13.74 5.86 -26.91
CA VAL A 137 -12.81 6.38 -27.91
C VAL A 137 -11.46 6.61 -27.23
N PRO A 138 -10.44 5.80 -27.55
CA PRO A 138 -9.10 5.99 -27.00
C PRO A 138 -8.60 7.42 -27.27
N TYR A 139 -7.87 8.00 -26.32
CA TYR A 139 -7.24 9.33 -26.43
C TYR A 139 -8.17 10.53 -26.61
N LEU A 140 -9.50 10.35 -26.65
CA LEU A 140 -10.44 11.45 -26.83
C LEU A 140 -10.26 12.55 -25.77
N TYR A 141 -10.04 12.14 -24.52
CA TYR A 141 -9.74 13.06 -23.42
C TYR A 141 -8.57 14.00 -23.76
N ASN A 142 -7.46 13.45 -24.29
CA ASN A 142 -6.27 14.20 -24.66
C ASN A 142 -6.53 15.08 -25.89
N LEU A 143 -7.25 14.57 -26.88
CA LEU A 143 -7.58 15.30 -28.11
C LEU A 143 -8.43 16.53 -27.80
N ILE A 144 -9.52 16.37 -27.04
CA ILE A 144 -10.39 17.48 -26.66
C ILE A 144 -9.60 18.53 -25.88
N PHE A 145 -8.73 18.09 -24.97
CA PHE A 145 -7.88 18.99 -24.20
C PHE A 145 -6.95 19.81 -25.11
N ILE A 146 -6.22 19.15 -26.01
CA ILE A 146 -5.27 19.81 -26.92
C ILE A 146 -5.98 20.75 -27.88
N VAL A 147 -7.12 20.34 -28.45
CA VAL A 147 -7.93 21.17 -29.35
C VAL A 147 -8.43 22.41 -28.63
N TRP A 148 -8.96 22.25 -27.41
CA TRP A 148 -9.44 23.37 -26.61
C TRP A 148 -8.31 24.33 -26.23
N MET A 149 -7.19 23.80 -25.73
CA MET A 149 -6.04 24.63 -25.37
C MET A 149 -5.43 25.33 -26.59
N GLY A 150 -5.35 24.64 -27.73
CA GLY A 150 -4.94 25.23 -29.01
C GLY A 150 -5.85 26.41 -29.37
N PHE A 151 -7.16 26.22 -29.34
CA PHE A 151 -8.12 27.30 -29.60
C PHE A 151 -7.90 28.51 -28.68
N VAL A 152 -7.71 28.29 -27.38
CA VAL A 152 -7.48 29.39 -26.42
C VAL A 152 -6.15 30.12 -26.69
N LEU A 153 -5.09 29.38 -27.03
CA LEU A 153 -3.80 29.97 -27.38
C LEU A 153 -3.87 30.82 -28.65
N PHE A 154 -4.56 30.35 -29.69
CA PHE A 154 -4.68 31.08 -30.97
C PHE A 154 -5.62 32.27 -30.87
N LYS A 155 -6.68 32.20 -30.06
CA LYS A 155 -7.60 33.33 -29.84
C LYS A 155 -6.94 34.50 -29.09
N ASN A 156 -5.99 34.20 -28.20
CA ASN A 156 -5.28 35.19 -27.39
C ASN A 156 -3.95 35.66 -28.02
N LYS A 157 -3.74 35.40 -29.31
CA LYS A 157 -2.64 35.94 -30.10
C LYS A 157 -3.02 37.30 -30.66
#